data_AF-A0A413UEK3-F1
#
_entry.id   AF-A0A413UEK3-F1
#
_cell.length_a   1.000
_cell.length_b   1.000
_cell.length_c   1.000
_cell.angle_alpha   90.00
_cell.angle_beta   90.00
_cell.angle_gamma   90.00
#
_symmetry.space_group_name_H-M   'P 1'
#
loop_
_entity.id
_entity.type
_entity.pdbx_description
1 polymer ?
#
loop_
_entity_poly.entity_id
_entity_poly.type
_entity_poly.pdbx_seq_one_letter_code
_entity_poly.pdbx_strand_id
1 'polypeptide(L)'
;MGYIGNKMSERAYEAYESGEKPLSKWSKFDIIKSVLNVRNDFQEKELKIYSKEVLKVFLICSSWHHTGSYFNETNFYSLDYDFIELSKDEIIQALEKKKKDLEKEKEEKKILKLQKCIFKYIEWAGTRKHPKAIEKESYGIIKGSWIYYKNGKKSLNGKYVHVIKEFERAPRGTAALFKQIEKDL
;
A
#
# COMPACT_ATOMS: atom_id res chain seq x y z
N MET A 1 -25.25 -2.67 -32.10
CA MET A 1 -23.96 -2.15 -31.59
C MET A 1 -24.25 -0.93 -30.76
N GLY A 2 -24.64 -1.16 -29.50
CA GLY A 2 -25.13 -0.13 -28.59
C GLY A 2 -24.07 0.24 -27.57
N TYR A 3 -23.57 1.48 -27.63
CA TYR A 3 -22.77 2.04 -26.55
C TYR A 3 -23.72 2.52 -25.43
N ILE A 4 -23.53 2.06 -24.19
CA ILE A 4 -24.13 2.69 -23.01
C ILE A 4 -23.12 3.72 -22.48
N GLY A 5 -23.20 4.94 -23.00
CA GLY A 5 -22.37 6.07 -22.59
C GLY A 5 -20.89 5.95 -22.98
N ASN A 6 -20.20 7.08 -23.01
CA ASN A 6 -18.86 7.26 -23.58
C ASN A 6 -17.70 6.50 -22.89
N LYS A 7 -17.93 5.45 -22.08
CA LYS A 7 -16.86 4.82 -21.27
C LYS A 7 -16.94 3.29 -21.06
N MET A 8 -17.79 2.52 -21.73
CA MET A 8 -17.77 1.04 -21.54
C MET A 8 -18.36 0.27 -22.74
N SER A 9 -17.72 -0.82 -23.19
CA SER A 9 -18.26 -1.72 -24.22
C SER A 9 -19.14 -2.81 -23.61
N GLU A 10 -20.21 -3.26 -24.29
CA GLU A 10 -21.12 -4.35 -23.90
C GLU A 10 -20.41 -5.61 -23.35
N ARG A 11 -19.23 -5.97 -23.88
CA ARG A 11 -18.42 -7.12 -23.40
C ARG A 11 -17.82 -6.97 -21.99
N ALA A 12 -17.62 -5.74 -21.51
CA ALA A 12 -17.17 -5.48 -20.15
C ALA A 12 -18.33 -5.56 -19.14
N TYR A 13 -19.58 -5.43 -19.62
CA TYR A 13 -20.79 -5.66 -18.85
C TYR A 13 -21.05 -7.17 -18.71
N GLU A 14 -20.88 -7.95 -19.79
CA GLU A 14 -20.98 -9.42 -19.77
C GLU A 14 -19.91 -10.10 -18.88
N ALA A 15 -18.69 -9.55 -18.78
CA ALA A 15 -17.66 -10.08 -17.87
C ALA A 15 -18.03 -9.93 -16.37
N TYR A 16 -18.83 -8.93 -15.98
CA TYR A 16 -19.37 -8.84 -14.63
C TYR A 16 -20.40 -9.93 -14.32
N GLU A 17 -21.07 -10.50 -15.33
CA GLU A 17 -21.99 -11.62 -15.14
C GLU A 17 -21.27 -12.95 -14.82
N SER A 18 -19.98 -13.08 -15.20
CA SER A 18 -19.19 -14.29 -14.91
C SER A 18 -18.63 -14.37 -13.48
N GLY A 19 -18.73 -13.30 -12.69
CA GLY A 19 -18.30 -13.28 -11.28
C GLY A 19 -16.79 -13.15 -11.03
N GLU A 20 -15.93 -13.34 -12.05
CA GLU A 20 -14.47 -13.20 -11.91
C GLU A 20 -13.97 -11.83 -12.33
N LYS A 21 -13.08 -11.23 -11.54
CA LYS A 21 -12.44 -9.94 -11.89
C LYS A 21 -11.12 -9.74 -11.16
N PRO A 22 -10.23 -8.84 -11.66
CA PRO A 22 -9.00 -8.51 -10.96
C PRO A 22 -9.27 -7.97 -9.55
N LEU A 23 -8.36 -8.20 -8.59
CA LEU A 23 -8.48 -7.72 -7.20
C LEU A 23 -8.78 -6.22 -7.06
N SER A 24 -8.27 -5.41 -8.00
CA SER A 24 -8.50 -3.96 -8.02
C SER A 24 -9.98 -3.60 -8.26
N LYS A 25 -10.74 -4.47 -8.93
CA LYS A 25 -12.16 -4.29 -9.27
C LYS A 25 -13.13 -4.87 -8.23
N TRP A 26 -12.66 -5.67 -7.29
CA TRP A 26 -13.47 -6.11 -6.15
C TRP A 26 -13.72 -4.97 -5.18
N SER A 27 -14.96 -4.52 -5.02
CA SER A 27 -15.33 -3.60 -3.96
C SER A 27 -15.56 -4.37 -2.64
N LYS A 28 -15.51 -3.66 -1.50
CA LYS A 28 -15.87 -4.28 -0.21
C LYS A 28 -17.30 -4.80 -0.23
N PHE A 29 -18.21 -4.04 -0.86
CA PHE A 29 -19.61 -4.39 -0.97
C PHE A 29 -19.81 -5.64 -1.83
N ASP A 30 -19.05 -5.76 -2.92
CA ASP A 30 -19.14 -6.92 -3.83
C ASP A 30 -18.79 -8.20 -3.09
N ILE A 31 -17.69 -8.21 -2.32
CA ILE A 31 -17.26 -9.39 -1.56
C ILE A 31 -18.34 -9.79 -0.55
N ILE A 32 -18.86 -8.83 0.22
CA ILE A 32 -19.90 -9.09 1.23
C ILE A 32 -21.15 -9.65 0.56
N LYS A 33 -21.61 -9.04 -0.54
CA LYS A 33 -22.80 -9.50 -1.26
C LYS A 33 -22.61 -10.91 -1.81
N SER A 34 -21.44 -11.21 -2.38
CA SER A 34 -21.15 -12.55 -2.92
C SER A 34 -21.16 -13.62 -1.82
N VAL A 35 -20.62 -13.32 -0.62
CA VAL A 35 -20.69 -14.23 0.53
C VAL A 35 -22.13 -14.44 0.99
N LEU A 36 -22.91 -13.37 1.15
CA LEU A 36 -24.31 -13.45 1.63
C LEU A 36 -25.26 -14.12 0.63
N ASN A 37 -24.93 -14.13 -0.66
CA ASN A 37 -25.70 -14.87 -1.66
C ASN A 37 -25.52 -16.39 -1.54
N VAL A 38 -24.40 -16.84 -0.97
CA VAL A 38 -24.08 -18.27 -0.79
C VAL A 38 -24.40 -18.73 0.63
N ARG A 39 -24.27 -17.84 1.62
CA ARG A 39 -24.46 -18.14 3.04
C ARG A 39 -25.52 -17.26 3.69
N ASN A 40 -26.48 -17.89 4.35
CA ASN A 40 -27.58 -17.24 5.05
C ASN A 40 -27.32 -17.02 6.55
N ASP A 41 -26.25 -17.58 7.09
CA ASP A 41 -25.91 -17.53 8.51
C ASP A 41 -25.00 -16.34 8.90
N PHE A 42 -24.46 -15.63 7.90
CA PHE A 42 -23.80 -14.34 8.09
C PHE A 42 -24.81 -13.20 7.94
N GLN A 43 -24.65 -12.18 8.78
CA GLN A 43 -25.33 -10.90 8.56
C GLN A 43 -24.38 -9.88 7.93
N GLU A 44 -24.91 -9.00 7.07
CA GLU A 44 -24.10 -7.95 6.42
C GLU A 44 -23.33 -7.10 7.44
N LYS A 45 -23.93 -6.83 8.61
CA LYS A 45 -23.30 -6.07 9.70
C LYS A 45 -22.07 -6.76 10.26
N GLU A 46 -22.07 -8.09 10.36
CA GLU A 46 -20.95 -8.89 10.87
C GLU A 46 -19.72 -8.78 9.95
N LEU A 47 -19.93 -8.78 8.63
CA LEU A 47 -18.84 -8.66 7.66
C LEU A 47 -18.39 -7.19 7.45
N LYS A 48 -19.30 -6.23 7.62
CA LYS A 48 -19.00 -4.78 7.48
C LYS A 48 -17.97 -4.27 8.49
N ILE A 49 -17.75 -4.93 9.62
CA ILE A 49 -16.72 -4.50 10.59
C ILE A 49 -15.29 -4.70 10.04
N TYR A 50 -15.10 -5.63 9.10
CA TYR A 50 -13.80 -5.94 8.53
C TYR A 50 -13.43 -5.01 7.38
N SER A 51 -12.13 -4.76 7.19
CA SER A 51 -11.64 -3.97 6.05
C SER A 51 -11.70 -4.79 4.76
N LYS A 52 -11.68 -4.13 3.59
CA LYS A 52 -11.59 -4.81 2.29
C LYS A 52 -10.42 -5.80 2.25
N GLU A 53 -9.27 -5.41 2.78
CA GLU A 53 -8.05 -6.24 2.78
C GLU A 53 -8.20 -7.52 3.62
N VAL A 54 -8.97 -7.46 4.71
CA VAL A 54 -9.29 -8.66 5.51
C VAL A 54 -10.27 -9.54 4.75
N LEU A 55 -11.31 -8.95 4.15
CA LEU A 55 -12.34 -9.70 3.42
C LEU A 55 -11.83 -10.38 2.13
N LYS A 56 -10.64 -10.03 1.64
CA LYS A 56 -10.02 -10.75 0.51
C LYS A 56 -9.73 -12.22 0.79
N VAL A 57 -9.78 -12.69 2.04
CA VAL A 57 -9.68 -14.13 2.35
C VAL A 57 -10.78 -14.96 1.69
N PHE A 58 -11.92 -14.35 1.36
CA PHE A 58 -13.01 -15.00 0.62
C PHE A 58 -12.74 -15.13 -0.89
N LEU A 59 -11.60 -14.67 -1.38
CA LEU A 59 -11.28 -14.66 -2.80
C LEU A 59 -10.07 -15.55 -3.09
N ILE A 60 -10.21 -16.40 -4.11
CA ILE A 60 -9.13 -17.23 -4.63
C ILE A 60 -8.75 -16.78 -6.05
N CYS A 61 -7.48 -16.93 -6.40
CA CYS A 61 -7.03 -16.71 -7.77
C CYS A 61 -7.58 -17.84 -8.65
N SER A 62 -8.59 -17.53 -9.44
CA SER A 62 -9.29 -18.50 -10.28
C SER A 62 -8.60 -18.71 -11.62
N SER A 63 -8.09 -17.62 -12.19
CA SER A 63 -7.58 -17.60 -13.54
C SER A 63 -6.54 -16.50 -13.70
N TRP A 64 -5.73 -16.63 -14.75
CA TRP A 64 -4.73 -15.65 -15.09
C TRP A 64 -4.83 -15.33 -16.58
N HIS A 65 -4.72 -14.04 -16.91
CA HIS A 65 -4.86 -13.55 -18.26
C HIS A 65 -3.70 -12.63 -18.66
N HIS A 66 -3.14 -12.88 -19.83
CA HIS A 66 -2.26 -11.93 -20.49
C HIS A 66 -3.01 -10.62 -20.77
N THR A 67 -2.36 -9.50 -20.47
CA THR A 67 -2.92 -8.16 -20.64
C THR A 67 -1.92 -7.25 -21.34
N GLY A 68 -2.24 -6.81 -22.56
CA GLY A 68 -1.43 -5.87 -23.33
C GLY A 68 -0.31 -6.52 -24.16
N SER A 69 0.38 -5.70 -24.95
CA SER A 69 1.37 -6.12 -25.95
C SER A 69 2.73 -6.52 -25.36
N TYR A 70 2.99 -6.20 -24.10
CA TYR A 70 4.25 -6.48 -23.40
C TYR A 70 4.19 -7.74 -22.54
N PHE A 71 3.28 -8.67 -22.84
CA PHE A 71 3.07 -9.91 -22.07
C PHE A 71 2.82 -9.66 -20.57
N ASN A 72 2.22 -8.52 -20.20
CA ASN A 72 1.89 -8.32 -18.79
C ASN A 72 0.82 -9.32 -18.36
N GLU A 73 0.81 -9.58 -17.07
CA GLU A 73 0.14 -10.72 -16.45
C GLU A 73 -0.89 -10.16 -15.46
N THR A 74 -2.18 -10.51 -15.60
CA THR A 74 -3.23 -10.09 -14.64
C THR A 74 -3.96 -11.30 -14.07
N ASN A 75 -3.88 -11.46 -12.75
CA ASN A 75 -4.65 -12.45 -12.01
C ASN A 75 -6.11 -12.00 -11.83
N PHE A 76 -7.02 -12.92 -12.09
CA PHE A 76 -8.45 -12.80 -11.85
C PHE A 76 -8.83 -13.63 -10.62
N TYR A 77 -9.87 -13.15 -9.93
CA TYR A 77 -10.26 -13.69 -8.65
C TYR A 77 -11.76 -13.89 -8.63
N SER A 78 -12.16 -15.00 -8.04
CA SER A 78 -13.53 -15.40 -7.79
C SER A 78 -13.72 -15.71 -6.30
N LEU A 79 -14.95 -16.03 -5.92
CA LEU A 79 -15.29 -16.46 -4.58
C LEU A 79 -14.63 -17.82 -4.29
N ASP A 80 -13.93 -17.93 -3.17
CA ASP A 80 -13.34 -19.19 -2.70
C ASP A 80 -14.44 -20.05 -2.04
N TYR A 81 -14.99 -20.98 -2.82
CA TYR A 81 -16.05 -21.87 -2.36
C TYR A 81 -15.55 -22.84 -1.27
N ASP A 82 -14.33 -23.36 -1.39
CA ASP A 82 -13.73 -24.25 -0.40
C ASP A 82 -13.61 -23.54 0.96
N PHE A 83 -13.17 -22.28 0.96
CA PHE A 83 -13.11 -21.48 2.19
C PHE A 83 -14.50 -21.14 2.76
N ILE A 84 -15.51 -20.98 1.90
CA ILE A 84 -16.87 -20.62 2.32
C ILE A 84 -17.64 -21.80 2.92
N GLU A 85 -17.30 -23.02 2.52
CA GLU A 85 -17.86 -24.25 3.09
C GLU A 85 -17.39 -24.52 4.53
N LEU A 86 -16.32 -23.86 4.99
CA LEU A 86 -15.86 -23.94 6.38
C LEU A 86 -16.96 -23.51 7.38
N SER A 87 -16.82 -23.90 8.64
CA SER A 87 -17.76 -23.46 9.67
C SER A 87 -17.70 -21.94 9.88
N LYS A 88 -18.79 -21.34 10.36
CA LYS A 88 -18.85 -19.89 10.64
C LYS A 88 -17.72 -19.45 11.57
N ASP A 89 -17.44 -20.27 12.58
CA ASP A 89 -16.40 -20.00 13.58
C ASP A 89 -14.99 -20.04 12.97
N GLU A 90 -14.70 -21.01 12.09
CA GLU A 90 -13.41 -21.08 11.38
C GLU A 90 -13.18 -19.86 10.50
N ILE A 91 -14.22 -19.41 9.78
CA ILE A 91 -14.15 -18.19 8.95
C ILE A 91 -13.89 -16.96 9.82
N ILE A 92 -14.60 -16.82 10.95
CA ILE A 92 -14.38 -15.70 11.89
C ILE A 92 -12.95 -15.73 12.42
N GLN A 93 -12.43 -16.90 12.82
CA GLN A 93 -11.05 -17.04 13.27
C GLN A 93 -10.04 -16.64 12.19
N ALA A 94 -10.27 -17.02 10.93
CA ALA A 94 -9.43 -16.63 9.81
C ALA A 94 -9.46 -15.11 9.56
N LEU A 95 -10.64 -14.49 9.63
CA LEU A 95 -10.81 -13.04 9.50
C LEU A 95 -10.09 -12.28 10.63
N GLU A 96 -10.23 -12.73 11.87
CA GLU A 96 -9.55 -12.15 13.02
C GLU A 96 -8.02 -12.29 12.94
N LYS A 97 -7.55 -13.47 12.53
CA LYS A 97 -6.12 -13.71 12.29
C LYS A 97 -5.59 -12.75 11.24
N LYS A 98 -6.26 -12.65 10.09
CA LYS A 98 -5.85 -11.75 9.02
C LYS A 98 -5.87 -10.28 9.45
N LYS A 99 -6.85 -9.88 10.26
CA LYS A 99 -6.90 -8.53 10.86
C LYS A 99 -5.68 -8.26 11.74
N LYS A 100 -5.34 -9.19 12.66
CA LYS A 100 -4.17 -9.08 13.54
C LYS A 100 -2.87 -9.04 12.74
N ASP A 101 -2.74 -9.86 11.71
CA ASP A 101 -1.53 -9.87 10.86
C ASP A 101 -1.37 -8.54 10.12
N LEU A 102 -2.45 -7.96 9.59
CA LEU A 102 -2.41 -6.63 8.96
C LEU A 102 -2.12 -5.50 9.96
N GLU A 103 -2.60 -5.61 11.19
CA GLU A 103 -2.27 -4.67 12.26
C GLU A 103 -0.79 -4.76 12.63
N LYS A 104 -0.24 -5.98 12.77
CA LYS A 104 1.19 -6.21 12.97
C LYS A 104 2.02 -5.69 11.81
N GLU A 105 1.68 -6.00 10.56
CA GLU A 105 2.39 -5.47 9.40
C GLU A 105 2.37 -3.94 9.34
N LYS A 106 1.23 -3.33 9.69
CA LYS A 106 1.13 -1.86 9.76
C LYS A 106 1.99 -1.32 10.90
N GLU A 107 2.01 -1.99 12.03
CA GLU A 107 2.83 -1.62 13.17
C GLU A 107 4.31 -1.82 12.88
N GLU A 108 4.72 -2.90 12.21
CA GLU A 108 6.06 -3.17 11.69
C GLU A 108 6.47 -2.14 10.64
N LYS A 109 5.60 -1.80 9.67
CA LYS A 109 5.83 -0.70 8.72
C LYS A 109 5.91 0.66 9.42
N LYS A 110 5.17 0.83 10.51
CA LYS A 110 5.24 2.02 11.36
C LYS A 110 6.50 2.01 12.23
N ILE A 111 7.00 0.84 12.65
CA ILE A 111 8.20 0.53 13.46
C ILE A 111 9.49 0.54 12.64
N LEU A 112 9.42 0.30 11.33
CA LEU A 112 10.38 0.73 10.30
C LEU A 112 10.52 2.28 10.24
N LYS A 113 9.96 2.95 11.27
CA LYS A 113 10.17 4.27 11.86
C LYS A 113 11.30 5.06 11.24
N LEU A 114 10.91 6.26 10.82
CA LEU A 114 11.52 7.55 11.14
C LEU A 114 12.88 7.43 11.83
N GLN A 115 13.90 7.04 11.06
CA GLN A 115 15.24 6.87 11.58
C GLN A 115 15.90 8.24 11.55
N LYS A 116 16.30 8.73 12.73
CA LYS A 116 17.02 9.99 12.81
C LYS A 116 18.41 9.75 12.25
N CYS A 117 18.88 10.62 11.38
CA CYS A 117 20.18 10.47 10.77
C CYS A 117 20.86 11.82 10.63
N ILE A 118 22.17 11.77 10.44
CA ILE A 118 22.95 12.82 9.81
C ILE A 118 23.38 12.29 8.45
N PHE A 119 23.18 13.11 7.43
CA PHE A 119 23.44 12.74 6.04
C PHE A 119 24.13 13.89 5.33
N LYS A 120 24.88 13.54 4.29
CA LYS A 120 25.50 14.48 3.36
C LYS A 120 24.80 14.46 2.02
N TYR A 121 24.72 15.62 1.40
CA TYR A 121 24.16 15.79 0.06
C TYR A 121 24.88 16.88 -0.73
N ILE A 122 24.82 16.79 -2.05
CA ILE A 122 25.29 17.84 -2.94
C ILE A 122 24.17 18.83 -3.24
N GLU A 123 24.50 20.11 -3.10
CA GLU A 123 23.72 21.23 -3.62
C GLU A 123 24.47 21.86 -4.79
N TRP A 124 23.80 21.97 -5.93
CA TRP A 124 24.37 22.58 -7.13
C TRP A 124 24.19 24.08 -7.08
N ALA A 125 25.30 24.81 -7.09
CA ALA A 125 25.35 26.26 -7.17
C ALA A 125 26.04 26.71 -8.47
N GLY A 126 26.26 28.02 -8.64
CA GLY A 126 26.89 28.59 -9.82
C GLY A 126 25.89 28.83 -10.96
N THR A 127 26.41 29.00 -12.17
CA THR A 127 25.59 29.24 -13.36
C THR A 127 25.31 27.93 -14.09
N ARG A 128 24.27 27.89 -14.93
CA ARG A 128 23.95 26.70 -15.75
C ARG A 128 25.15 26.22 -16.60
N LYS A 129 26.03 27.14 -17.02
CA LYS A 129 27.24 26.82 -17.79
C LYS A 129 28.41 26.33 -16.91
N HIS A 130 28.45 26.75 -15.65
CA HIS A 130 29.51 26.39 -14.69
C HIS A 130 28.90 25.96 -13.35
N PRO A 131 28.25 24.77 -13.32
CA PRO A 131 27.68 24.25 -12.09
C PRO A 131 28.79 23.90 -11.11
N LYS A 132 28.60 24.26 -9.84
CA LYS A 132 29.51 23.94 -8.73
C LYS A 132 28.79 23.01 -7.77
N ALA A 133 29.33 21.81 -7.57
CA ALA A 133 28.85 20.89 -6.55
C ALA A 133 29.36 21.35 -5.19
N ILE A 134 28.44 21.66 -4.27
CA ILE A 134 28.75 22.00 -2.88
C ILE A 134 28.25 20.87 -1.99
N GLU A 135 29.16 20.22 -1.27
CA GLU A 135 28.80 19.20 -0.28
C GLU A 135 28.28 19.88 1.00
N LYS A 136 27.14 19.42 1.50
CA LYS A 136 26.49 19.89 2.73
C LYS A 136 26.10 18.73 3.61
N GLU A 137 26.13 18.95 4.91
CA GLU A 137 25.67 18.02 5.92
C GLU A 137 24.43 18.55 6.64
N SER A 138 23.50 17.67 6.97
CA SER A 138 22.32 18.04 7.74
C SER A 138 21.76 16.86 8.52
N TYR A 139 21.00 17.17 9.57
CA TYR A 139 20.20 16.19 10.28
C TYR A 139 18.86 16.00 9.59
N GLY A 140 18.40 14.76 9.51
CA GLY A 140 17.15 14.43 8.86
C GLY A 140 16.51 13.15 9.40
N ILE A 141 15.26 12.91 8.98
CA ILE A 141 14.47 11.75 9.36
C ILE A 141 14.20 10.92 8.13
N ILE A 142 14.62 9.66 8.17
CA ILE A 142 14.39 8.69 7.11
C ILE A 142 12.96 8.15 7.24
N LYS A 143 12.16 8.32 6.20
CA LYS A 143 10.79 7.77 6.09
C LYS A 143 10.65 7.10 4.72
N GLY A 144 10.67 5.78 4.70
CA GLY A 144 10.72 5.01 3.46
C GLY A 144 11.99 5.34 2.66
N SER A 145 11.85 5.66 1.38
CA SER A 145 12.99 5.98 0.48
C SER A 145 13.43 7.46 0.51
N TRP A 146 13.02 8.23 1.52
CA TRP A 146 13.27 9.67 1.60
C TRP A 146 13.88 10.07 2.94
N ILE A 147 14.78 11.06 2.90
CA ILE A 147 15.30 11.78 4.06
C ILE A 147 14.64 13.15 4.10
N TYR A 148 13.91 13.45 5.18
CA TYR A 148 13.27 14.73 5.44
C TYR A 148 14.17 15.57 6.34
N TYR A 149 14.40 16.83 6.01
CA TYR A 149 15.27 17.75 6.75
C TYR A 149 14.69 19.16 6.70
N LYS A 150 15.29 20.11 7.41
CA LYS A 150 14.74 21.48 7.58
C LYS A 150 14.38 22.19 6.27
N ASN A 151 15.10 21.93 5.16
CA ASN A 151 14.89 22.62 3.88
C ASN A 151 14.18 21.75 2.83
N GLY A 152 13.55 20.63 3.23
CA GLY A 152 12.74 19.78 2.34
C GLY A 152 13.04 18.30 2.46
N LYS A 153 13.08 17.58 1.32
CA LYS A 153 13.35 16.13 1.28
C LYS A 153 14.37 15.76 0.21
N LYS A 154 15.14 14.70 0.46
CA LYS A 154 16.10 14.10 -0.48
C LYS A 154 15.83 12.60 -0.61
N SER A 155 15.97 12.05 -1.81
CA SER A 155 15.80 10.60 -2.02
C SER A 155 17.04 9.86 -1.51
N LEU A 156 16.84 8.78 -0.75
CA LEU A 156 17.91 7.88 -0.31
C LEU A 156 18.64 7.20 -1.48
N ASN A 157 17.92 6.99 -2.58
CA ASN A 157 18.48 6.38 -3.79
C ASN A 157 19.22 7.41 -4.68
N GLY A 158 19.37 8.65 -4.22
CA GLY A 158 20.05 9.71 -4.94
C GLY A 158 21.57 9.47 -4.99
N LYS A 159 22.17 9.58 -6.17
CA LYS A 159 23.62 9.37 -6.38
C LYS A 159 24.53 10.18 -5.44
N TYR A 160 24.08 11.38 -5.06
CA TYR A 160 24.85 12.33 -4.25
C TYR A 160 24.25 12.53 -2.86
N VAL A 161 23.58 11.52 -2.32
CA VAL A 161 22.97 11.54 -0.98
C VAL A 161 23.51 10.34 -0.23
N HIS A 162 24.16 10.58 0.90
CA HIS A 162 24.74 9.51 1.71
C HIS A 162 24.41 9.71 3.18
N VAL A 163 23.86 8.69 3.82
CA VAL A 163 23.68 8.67 5.27
C VAL A 163 25.04 8.44 5.91
N ILE A 164 25.45 9.36 6.78
CA ILE A 164 26.72 9.27 7.51
C ILE A 164 26.52 8.41 8.75
N LYS A 165 25.46 8.71 9.53
CA LYS A 165 25.15 8.00 10.76
C LYS A 165 23.67 8.04 11.07
N GLU A 166 23.19 6.95 11.64
CA GLU A 166 21.83 6.79 12.12
C GLU A 166 21.78 6.83 13.65
N PHE A 167 20.65 7.28 14.18
CA PHE A 167 20.42 7.51 15.58
C PHE A 167 19.04 6.99 15.98
N GLU A 168 18.98 6.19 17.03
CA GLU A 168 17.71 5.79 17.67
C GLU A 168 17.06 6.96 18.43
N ARG A 169 17.89 7.89 18.94
CA ARG A 169 17.47 9.06 19.69
C ARG A 169 18.16 10.31 19.17
N ALA A 170 17.51 11.47 19.29
CA ALA A 170 18.09 12.73 18.86
C ALA A 170 19.41 13.01 19.62
N PRO A 171 20.53 13.26 18.91
CA PRO A 171 21.77 13.71 19.52
C PRO A 171 21.58 14.95 20.41
N ARG A 172 22.46 15.13 21.40
CA ARG A 172 22.39 16.24 22.37
C ARG A 172 22.29 17.59 21.65
N GLY A 173 21.31 18.40 22.01
CA GLY A 173 21.08 19.73 21.41
C GLY A 173 20.29 19.74 20.09
N THR A 174 20.00 18.58 19.48
CA THR A 174 19.29 18.51 18.18
C THR A 174 17.79 18.18 18.30
N ALA A 175 17.28 17.97 19.52
CA ALA A 175 15.90 17.52 19.74
C ALA A 175 14.84 18.48 19.17
N ALA A 176 15.06 19.80 19.28
CA ALA A 176 14.14 20.80 18.73
C ALA A 176 14.07 20.75 17.19
N LEU A 177 15.22 20.52 16.54
CA LEU A 177 15.31 20.38 15.08
C LEU A 177 14.55 19.13 14.61
N PHE A 178 14.76 17.99 15.25
CA PHE A 178 14.01 16.77 14.91
C PHE A 178 12.51 16.93 15.14
N LYS A 179 12.08 17.60 16.22
CA LYS A 179 10.66 17.91 16.45
C LYS A 179 10.08 18.80 15.36
N GLN A 180 10.85 19.77 14.86
CA GLN A 180 10.41 20.62 13.74
C GLN A 180 10.24 19.79 12.46
N ILE A 181 11.23 18.95 12.13
CA ILE A 181 11.15 18.06 10.96
C ILE A 181 9.97 17.08 11.11
N GLU A 182 9.73 16.54 12.31
CA GLU A 182 8.61 15.64 12.59
C GLU A 182 7.24 16.31 12.38
N LYS A 183 7.13 17.62 12.59
CA LYS A 183 5.89 18.37 12.38
C LYS A 183 5.56 18.53 10.89
N ASP A 184 6.58 18.53 10.03
CA ASP A 184 6.47 18.75 8.59
C ASP A 184 6.43 17.43 7.77
N LEU A 185 6.34 16.27 8.45
CA LEU A 185 6.32 14.90 7.87
C LEU A 185 4.95 14.39 7.44
#